data_AF-A0A1V5KXY7-F1
#
_entry.id   AF-A0A1V5KXY7-F1
#
_cell.length_a   1.000
_cell.length_b   1.000
_cell.length_c   1.000
_cell.angle_alpha   90.00
_cell.angle_beta   90.00
_cell.angle_gamma   90.00
#
_symmetry.space_group_name_H-M   'P 1'
#
loop_
_entity.id
_entity.type
_entity.pdbx_description
1 polymer ?
#
loop_
_entity_poly.entity_id
_entity_poly.type
_entity_poly.pdbx_seq_one_letter_code
_entity_poly.pdbx_strand_id
1 'polypeptide(L)'
;MDSNGRKPVLSIDNRQWAVLRWDFGQLAGKKINGPGMLEFTLHSIAHGGDYIQLYGEDLGIEFGRFRVIEILGGDPSWAPSDVTFHSLTQGKPYEDVFNGQMVYDVELEPGPDGKIRVTLSRPVLQRMIDGTTKGLLIRPLGAVQAAILPVDSEAAPSIHLNLAP
;
A
#
# COMPACT_ATOMS: atom_id res chain seq x y z
N MET A 1 1.03 -6.95 21.20
CA MET A 1 2.23 -6.51 21.97
C MET A 1 3.03 -7.75 22.32
N ASP A 2 4.34 -7.74 22.15
CA ASP A 2 5.19 -8.82 22.67
C ASP A 2 5.31 -8.73 24.20
N SER A 3 5.98 -9.71 24.81
CA SER A 3 6.22 -9.76 26.26
C SER A 3 7.03 -8.57 26.81
N ASN A 4 7.56 -7.70 25.94
CA ASN A 4 8.32 -6.50 26.28
C ASN A 4 7.55 -5.21 25.94
N GLY A 5 6.25 -5.30 25.61
CA GLY A 5 5.40 -4.15 25.28
C GLY A 5 5.63 -3.58 23.87
N ARG A 6 6.41 -4.24 23.01
CA ARG A 6 6.61 -3.78 21.64
C ARG A 6 5.39 -4.11 20.78
N LYS A 7 4.99 -3.14 19.96
CA LYS A 7 4.00 -3.38 18.90
C LYS A 7 4.74 -3.78 17.63
N PRO A 8 4.34 -4.87 16.95
CA PRO A 8 4.87 -5.16 15.63
C PRO A 8 4.53 -3.99 14.69
N VAL A 9 5.35 -3.78 13.66
CA VAL A 9 5.14 -2.78 12.60
C VAL A 9 5.49 -3.37 11.24
N LEU A 10 4.88 -2.86 10.18
CA LEU A 10 5.31 -3.12 8.82
C LEU A 10 6.28 -2.00 8.40
N SER A 11 7.56 -2.34 8.31
CA SER A 11 8.60 -1.43 7.84
C SER A 11 8.58 -1.29 6.33
N ILE A 12 8.76 -0.07 5.84
CA ILE A 12 8.76 0.28 4.42
C ILE A 12 9.98 1.15 4.14
N ASP A 13 10.86 0.70 3.26
CA ASP A 13 12.03 1.42 2.74
C ASP A 13 12.40 0.92 1.33
N ASN A 14 13.58 1.31 0.81
CA ASN A 14 14.01 0.92 -0.53
C ASN A 14 14.36 -0.57 -0.68
N ARG A 15 14.46 -1.33 0.41
CA ARG A 15 14.78 -2.76 0.46
C ARG A 15 13.59 -3.61 0.92
N GLN A 16 12.64 -3.01 1.66
CA GLN A 16 11.46 -3.68 2.17
C GLN A 16 10.19 -2.91 1.77
N TRP A 17 9.28 -3.57 1.05
CA TRP A 17 8.00 -3.00 0.65
C TRP A 17 6.86 -3.64 1.45
N ALA A 18 5.78 -2.91 1.70
CA ALA A 18 4.59 -3.51 2.32
C ALA A 18 3.69 -4.14 1.25
N VAL A 19 3.25 -5.37 1.50
CA VAL A 19 2.29 -6.11 0.67
C VAL A 19 1.02 -6.29 1.48
N LEU A 20 -0.11 -5.81 0.95
CA LEU A 20 -1.41 -5.83 1.62
C LEU A 20 -2.39 -6.66 0.80
N ARG A 21 -3.14 -7.54 1.46
CA ARG A 21 -4.20 -8.37 0.86
C ARG A 21 -5.45 -8.34 1.73
N TRP A 22 -6.59 -8.33 1.08
CA TRP A 22 -7.91 -8.47 1.71
C TRP A 22 -8.68 -9.59 1.02
N ASP A 23 -9.61 -10.21 1.76
CA ASP A 23 -10.58 -11.14 1.21
C ASP A 23 -11.93 -10.43 1.06
N PHE A 24 -12.38 -10.25 -0.19
CA PHE A 24 -13.66 -9.65 -0.53
C PHE A 24 -14.70 -10.67 -0.98
N GLY A 25 -14.51 -11.97 -0.70
CA GLY A 25 -15.41 -13.02 -1.18
C GLY A 25 -16.89 -12.78 -0.85
N GLN A 26 -17.19 -12.14 0.28
CA GLN A 26 -18.56 -11.77 0.67
C GLN A 26 -19.20 -10.67 -0.18
N LEU A 27 -18.40 -9.94 -0.97
CA LEU A 27 -18.82 -8.86 -1.85
C LEU A 27 -18.87 -9.28 -3.32
N ALA A 28 -18.67 -10.56 -3.62
CA ALA A 28 -18.69 -11.07 -4.98
C ALA A 28 -20.00 -10.70 -5.71
N GLY A 29 -19.88 -10.20 -6.93
CA GLY A 29 -21.02 -9.77 -7.76
C GLY A 29 -21.60 -8.40 -7.41
N LYS A 30 -21.17 -7.75 -6.31
CA LYS A 30 -21.52 -6.35 -6.03
C LYS A 30 -20.85 -5.40 -7.01
N LYS A 31 -21.33 -4.16 -7.06
CA LYS A 31 -20.76 -3.10 -7.89
C LYS A 31 -20.26 -1.94 -7.04
N ILE A 32 -19.12 -1.38 -7.43
CA ILE A 32 -18.58 -0.16 -6.84
C ILE A 32 -19.23 1.07 -7.49
N ASN A 33 -19.67 1.99 -6.65
CA ASN A 33 -20.23 3.29 -7.01
C ASN A 33 -19.25 4.42 -6.62
N GLY A 34 -18.35 4.78 -7.54
CA GLY A 34 -17.40 5.87 -7.34
C GLY A 34 -16.08 5.46 -6.68
N PRO A 35 -15.23 6.43 -6.30
CA PRO A 35 -13.98 6.16 -5.60
C PRO A 35 -14.22 5.69 -4.16
N GLY A 36 -13.18 5.14 -3.55
CA GLY A 36 -13.14 4.76 -2.13
C GLY A 36 -11.77 5.08 -1.55
N MET A 37 -11.43 4.48 -0.42
CA MET A 37 -10.26 4.89 0.35
C MET A 37 -9.49 3.69 0.91
N LEU A 38 -8.17 3.67 0.73
CA LEU A 38 -7.28 2.91 1.59
C LEU A 38 -6.91 3.80 2.79
N GLU A 39 -7.11 3.29 4.00
CA GLU A 39 -6.72 3.96 5.24
C GLU A 39 -5.71 3.10 6.00
N PHE A 40 -4.64 3.70 6.52
CA PHE A 40 -3.70 3.02 7.44
C PHE A 40 -3.08 4.01 8.43
N THR A 41 -2.64 3.51 9.58
CA THR A 41 -2.02 4.35 10.63
C THR A 41 -0.51 4.36 10.50
N LEU A 42 0.06 5.55 10.41
CA LEU A 42 1.50 5.76 10.40
C LEU A 42 2.04 5.67 11.83
N HIS A 43 3.01 4.80 12.06
CA HIS A 43 3.71 4.70 13.34
C HIS A 43 4.90 5.67 13.40
N SER A 44 5.69 5.74 12.34
CA SER A 44 6.84 6.62 12.24
C SER A 44 7.25 6.84 10.79
N ILE A 45 7.85 7.99 10.51
CA ILE A 45 8.45 8.31 9.21
C ILE A 45 9.75 9.08 9.39
N ALA A 46 10.71 8.82 8.51
CA ALA A 46 11.95 9.57 8.39
C ALA A 46 12.24 9.83 6.91
N HIS A 47 12.60 11.07 6.60
CA HIS A 47 12.98 11.53 5.27
C HIS A 47 14.48 11.80 5.21
N GLY A 48 15.09 11.57 4.05
CA GLY A 48 16.47 11.96 3.76
C GLY A 48 16.66 12.33 2.30
N GLY A 49 17.90 12.68 1.92
CA GLY A 49 18.31 12.82 0.51
C GLY A 49 18.24 14.22 -0.11
N ASP A 50 17.73 15.24 0.61
CA ASP A 50 17.64 16.65 0.18
C ASP A 50 17.38 16.83 -1.34
N TYR A 51 16.30 16.19 -1.79
CA TYR A 51 16.02 16.02 -3.22
C TYR A 51 15.69 17.34 -3.93
N ILE A 52 15.16 18.32 -3.21
CA ILE A 52 14.89 19.65 -3.75
C ILE A 52 16.22 20.37 -4.04
N GLN A 53 17.20 20.27 -3.14
CA GLN A 53 18.52 20.86 -3.39
C GLN A 53 19.20 20.22 -4.62
N LEU A 54 19.06 18.90 -4.79
CA LEU A 54 19.76 18.16 -5.84
C LEU A 54 19.07 18.25 -7.22
N TYR A 55 17.75 18.20 -7.26
CA TYR A 55 16.97 18.07 -8.50
C TYR A 55 16.06 19.27 -8.80
N GLY A 56 16.08 20.31 -7.96
CA GLY A 56 15.18 21.44 -8.06
C GLY A 56 13.76 21.12 -7.56
N GLU A 57 12.92 22.15 -7.48
CA GLU A 57 11.57 22.03 -6.92
C GLU A 57 10.67 21.09 -7.74
N ASP A 58 10.73 21.17 -9.07
CA ASP A 58 9.87 20.41 -9.99
C ASP A 58 10.04 18.89 -9.89
N LEU A 59 11.27 18.42 -9.67
CA LEU A 59 11.59 16.98 -9.59
C LEU A 59 11.81 16.52 -8.15
N GLY A 60 12.35 17.38 -7.30
CA GLY A 60 12.66 17.08 -5.91
C GLY A 60 11.43 16.75 -5.08
N ILE A 61 10.29 17.38 -5.40
CA ILE A 61 9.02 17.20 -4.68
C ILE A 61 8.37 15.82 -4.90
N GLU A 62 8.76 15.10 -5.96
CA GLU A 62 8.27 13.74 -6.25
C GLU A 62 8.93 12.69 -5.36
N PHE A 63 10.09 13.00 -4.77
CA PHE A 63 10.74 12.16 -3.76
C PHE A 63 10.20 12.51 -2.38
N GLY A 64 10.25 11.55 -1.44
CA GLY A 64 9.60 11.73 -0.14
C GLY A 64 8.21 11.11 -0.04
N ARG A 65 7.68 10.61 -1.16
CA ARG A 65 6.32 10.05 -1.30
C ARG A 65 6.33 8.53 -1.34
N PHE A 66 5.14 7.93 -1.31
CA PHE A 66 4.95 6.49 -1.46
C PHE A 66 4.00 6.20 -2.62
N ARG A 67 4.24 5.08 -3.28
CA ARG A 67 3.42 4.57 -4.38
C ARG A 67 2.64 3.34 -3.93
N VAL A 68 1.34 3.28 -4.25
CA VAL A 68 0.42 2.22 -3.77
C VAL A 68 0.02 1.25 -4.88
N ILE A 69 0.93 0.48 -5.43
CA ILE A 69 0.76 -0.25 -6.70
C ILE A 69 -0.23 -1.43 -6.60
N GLU A 70 -1.12 -1.62 -7.58
CA GLU A 70 -1.96 -2.82 -7.64
C GLU A 70 -1.14 -4.07 -7.97
N ILE A 71 -1.44 -5.17 -7.28
CA ILE A 71 -0.91 -6.51 -7.58
C ILE A 71 -1.94 -7.24 -8.43
N LEU A 72 -1.60 -7.58 -9.67
CA LEU A 72 -2.48 -8.26 -10.62
C LEU A 72 -2.13 -9.76 -10.79
N GLY A 73 -0.88 -10.13 -10.53
CA GLY A 73 -0.35 -11.48 -10.72
C GLY A 73 0.42 -12.00 -9.51
N GLY A 74 1.29 -12.98 -9.75
CA GLY A 74 2.11 -13.61 -8.70
C GLY A 74 1.38 -14.68 -7.89
N ASP A 75 1.96 -15.02 -6.74
CA ASP A 75 1.40 -15.96 -5.77
C ASP A 75 0.19 -15.33 -5.03
N PRO A 76 -1.04 -15.84 -5.15
CA PRO A 76 -2.18 -15.33 -4.40
C PRO A 76 -2.19 -15.79 -2.93
N SER A 77 -1.39 -16.79 -2.59
CA SER A 77 -1.44 -17.55 -1.33
C SER A 77 -0.27 -17.30 -0.38
N TRP A 78 0.52 -16.24 -0.61
CA TRP A 78 1.65 -15.88 0.25
C TRP A 78 1.25 -15.74 1.72
N ALA A 79 2.20 -16.06 2.62
CA ALA A 79 2.08 -15.89 4.05
C ALA A 79 2.81 -14.60 4.51
N PRO A 80 2.26 -13.84 5.46
CA PRO A 80 2.88 -12.59 5.90
C PRO A 80 4.29 -12.74 6.49
N SER A 81 4.62 -13.92 7.02
CA SER A 81 5.88 -14.17 7.74
C SER A 81 7.10 -14.41 6.83
N ASP A 82 6.89 -14.79 5.57
CA ASP A 82 7.97 -15.26 4.68
C ASP A 82 7.86 -14.76 3.22
N VAL A 83 6.91 -13.85 2.93
CA VAL A 83 6.79 -13.26 1.60
C VAL A 83 8.04 -12.47 1.24
N THR A 84 8.57 -12.74 0.05
CA THR A 84 9.69 -12.04 -0.56
C THR A 84 9.28 -11.58 -1.95
N PHE A 85 10.06 -10.69 -2.56
CA PHE A 85 9.84 -10.33 -3.96
C PHE A 85 9.82 -11.58 -4.87
N HIS A 86 10.75 -12.51 -4.65
CA HIS A 86 10.85 -13.72 -5.46
C HIS A 86 9.66 -14.66 -5.26
N SER A 87 9.26 -14.94 -4.01
CA SER A 87 8.10 -15.82 -3.74
C SER A 87 6.79 -15.18 -4.20
N LEU A 88 6.64 -13.87 -4.07
CA LEU A 88 5.46 -13.16 -4.56
C LEU A 88 5.38 -13.17 -6.09
N THR A 89 6.47 -12.88 -6.79
CA THR A 89 6.47 -12.81 -8.26
C THR A 89 6.54 -14.18 -8.93
N GLN A 90 7.04 -15.21 -8.24
CA GLN A 90 7.27 -16.55 -8.78
C GLN A 90 8.11 -16.53 -10.07
N GLY A 91 9.05 -15.60 -10.18
CA GLY A 91 9.93 -15.43 -11.35
C GLY A 91 9.27 -14.78 -12.57
N LYS A 92 8.01 -14.34 -12.47
CA LYS A 92 7.36 -13.58 -13.55
C LYS A 92 7.96 -12.17 -13.68
N PRO A 93 7.93 -11.57 -14.89
CA PRO A 93 8.27 -10.16 -15.09
C PRO A 93 7.51 -9.22 -14.15
N TYR A 94 8.12 -8.09 -13.81
CA TYR A 94 7.55 -7.13 -12.86
C TYR A 94 6.19 -6.61 -13.35
N GLU A 95 6.11 -6.28 -14.63
CA GLU A 95 4.93 -5.77 -15.33
C GLU A 95 3.77 -6.77 -15.40
N ASP A 96 4.05 -8.08 -15.27
CA ASP A 96 3.02 -9.13 -15.24
C ASP A 96 2.41 -9.30 -13.85
N VAL A 97 3.12 -8.85 -12.81
CA VAL A 97 2.70 -9.00 -11.41
C VAL A 97 2.13 -7.69 -10.88
N PHE A 98 2.72 -6.56 -11.23
CA PHE A 98 2.39 -5.25 -10.70
C PHE A 98 1.86 -4.34 -11.81
N ASN A 99 0.78 -3.62 -11.53
CA ASN A 99 0.23 -2.66 -12.49
C ASN A 99 1.16 -1.46 -12.64
N GLY A 100 1.96 -1.42 -13.71
CA GLY A 100 2.88 -0.31 -13.99
C GLY A 100 2.20 1.03 -14.32
N GLN A 101 0.89 1.03 -14.66
CA GLN A 101 0.16 2.19 -15.16
C GLN A 101 -0.58 3.02 -14.10
N MET A 102 -0.44 2.72 -12.81
CA MET A 102 -0.92 3.59 -11.72
C MET A 102 -0.35 3.09 -10.40
N VAL A 103 -0.15 3.99 -9.42
CA VAL A 103 -1.11 4.22 -8.34
C VAL A 103 -0.56 5.37 -7.49
N TYR A 104 -1.30 6.49 -7.44
CA TYR A 104 -1.14 7.64 -6.56
C TYR A 104 0.18 7.75 -5.78
N ASP A 105 0.97 8.77 -6.13
CA ASP A 105 2.06 9.20 -5.26
C ASP A 105 1.43 9.97 -4.10
N VAL A 106 1.45 9.34 -2.93
CA VAL A 106 0.83 9.86 -1.72
C VAL A 106 1.92 10.44 -0.84
N GLU A 107 1.70 11.67 -0.42
CA GLU A 107 2.47 12.25 0.66
C GLU A 107 2.08 11.56 1.97
N LEU A 108 3.07 11.02 2.70
CA LEU A 108 2.82 10.46 4.02
C LEU A 108 2.74 11.57 5.07
N GLU A 109 1.85 12.54 4.85
CA GLU A 109 1.44 13.47 5.89
C GLU A 109 0.25 12.88 6.64
N PRO A 110 0.44 12.38 7.88
CA PRO A 110 -0.68 11.88 8.65
C PRO A 110 -1.66 13.00 8.92
N GLY A 111 -2.96 12.70 8.79
CA GLY A 111 -4.00 13.58 9.30
C GLY A 111 -3.87 13.77 10.81
N PRO A 112 -4.70 14.66 11.41
CA PRO A 112 -4.67 14.92 12.85
C PRO A 112 -4.83 13.67 13.74
N ASP A 113 -5.39 12.59 13.18
CA ASP A 113 -5.59 11.29 13.82
C ASP A 113 -4.46 10.27 13.57
N GLY A 114 -3.35 10.68 12.97
CA GLY A 114 -2.22 9.80 12.67
C GLY A 114 -2.44 8.88 11.46
N LYS A 115 -3.54 9.07 10.71
CA LYS A 115 -3.92 8.19 9.61
C LYS A 115 -3.59 8.79 8.25
N ILE A 116 -3.24 7.90 7.35
CA ILE A 116 -3.00 8.18 5.93
C ILE A 116 -4.17 7.64 5.15
N ARG A 117 -4.61 8.42 4.16
CA ARG A 117 -5.79 8.13 3.35
C ARG A 117 -5.43 8.27 1.87
N VAL A 118 -5.56 7.16 1.15
CA VAL A 118 -5.24 7.06 -0.27
C VAL A 118 -6.51 6.79 -1.06
N THR A 119 -6.92 7.76 -1.88
CA THR A 119 -8.09 7.59 -2.74
C THR A 119 -7.83 6.46 -3.74
N LEU A 120 -8.73 5.49 -3.79
CA LEU A 120 -8.69 4.42 -4.79
C LEU A 120 -9.79 4.65 -5.81
N SER A 121 -9.43 4.58 -7.09
CA SER A 121 -10.39 4.79 -8.16
C SER A 121 -11.42 3.65 -8.24
N ARG A 122 -12.63 3.96 -8.72
CA ARG A 122 -13.69 2.97 -8.96
C ARG A 122 -13.19 1.69 -9.67
N PRO A 123 -12.44 1.75 -10.80
CA PRO A 123 -12.04 0.53 -11.49
C PRO A 123 -11.07 -0.35 -10.69
N VAL A 124 -10.19 0.25 -9.87
CA VAL A 124 -9.30 -0.50 -8.94
C VAL A 124 -10.14 -1.26 -7.94
N LEU A 125 -11.06 -0.56 -7.26
CA LEU A 125 -11.93 -1.16 -6.26
C LEU A 125 -12.82 -2.26 -6.85
N GLN A 126 -13.33 -2.05 -8.07
CA GLN A 126 -14.13 -3.06 -8.76
C GLN A 126 -13.29 -4.32 -9.02
N ARG A 127 -12.04 -4.19 -9.50
CA ARG A 127 -11.14 -5.33 -9.69
C ARG A 127 -10.78 -6.03 -8.38
N MET A 128 -10.66 -5.29 -7.27
CA MET A 128 -10.42 -5.88 -5.94
C MET A 128 -11.59 -6.78 -5.52
N ILE A 129 -12.84 -6.31 -5.64
CA ILE A 129 -14.02 -7.13 -5.27
C ILE A 129 -14.30 -8.25 -6.27
N ASP A 130 -13.94 -8.08 -7.54
CA ASP A 130 -14.03 -9.12 -8.57
C ASP A 130 -12.88 -10.16 -8.47
N GLY A 131 -11.92 -9.96 -7.56
CA GLY A 131 -10.78 -10.85 -7.34
C GLY A 131 -9.70 -10.80 -8.42
N THR A 132 -9.75 -9.82 -9.31
CA THR A 132 -8.71 -9.56 -10.33
C THR A 132 -7.46 -8.97 -9.69
N THR A 133 -7.63 -7.95 -8.85
CA THR A 133 -6.55 -7.39 -8.03
C THR A 133 -6.31 -8.31 -6.83
N LYS A 134 -5.08 -8.79 -6.68
CA LYS A 134 -4.65 -9.72 -5.61
C LYS A 134 -4.20 -9.01 -4.33
N GLY A 135 -4.04 -7.71 -4.38
CA GLY A 135 -3.60 -6.89 -3.26
C GLY A 135 -3.04 -5.54 -3.71
N LEU A 136 -2.45 -4.83 -2.75
CA LEU A 136 -1.75 -3.57 -2.97
C LEU A 136 -0.31 -3.68 -2.44
N LEU A 137 0.62 -3.05 -3.14
CA LEU A 137 2.03 -2.92 -2.78
C LEU A 137 2.30 -1.46 -2.41
N ILE A 138 2.90 -1.19 -1.25
CA ILE A 138 3.35 0.15 -0.87
C ILE A 138 4.87 0.19 -0.93
N ARG A 139 5.41 1.08 -1.76
CA ARG A 139 6.86 1.30 -1.89
C ARG A 139 7.21 2.79 -1.79
N PRO A 140 8.37 3.15 -1.24
CA PRO A 140 8.80 4.55 -1.19
C PRO A 140 9.30 5.04 -2.55
N LEU A 141 9.30 6.36 -2.72
CA LEU A 141 9.99 7.08 -3.78
C LEU A 141 11.12 7.91 -3.16
N GLY A 142 12.35 7.47 -3.38
CA GLY A 142 13.55 8.10 -2.81
C GLY A 142 13.90 7.58 -1.41
N ALA A 143 14.64 8.39 -0.66
CA ALA A 143 15.15 8.04 0.66
C ALA A 143 14.09 8.34 1.72
N VAL A 144 13.14 7.43 1.84
CA VAL A 144 12.11 7.47 2.88
C VAL A 144 12.04 6.14 3.60
N GLN A 145 11.94 6.21 4.92
CA GLN A 145 11.70 5.06 5.76
C GLN A 145 10.43 5.32 6.56
N ALA A 146 9.48 4.40 6.49
CA ALA A 146 8.24 4.46 7.24
C ALA A 146 7.98 3.15 7.98
N ALA A 147 7.17 3.24 9.03
CA ALA A 147 6.57 2.10 9.69
C ALA A 147 5.07 2.34 9.79
N ILE A 148 4.26 1.37 9.37
CA ILE A 148 2.80 1.42 9.55
C ILE A 148 2.39 0.36 10.57
N LEU A 149 1.32 0.63 11.31
CA LEU A 149 0.80 -0.33 12.26
C LEU A 149 0.20 -1.55 11.51
N PRO A 150 0.49 -2.79 11.95
CA PRO A 150 0.03 -4.00 11.31
C PRO A 150 -1.39 -4.34 11.77
N VAL A 151 -1.91 -5.44 11.23
CA VAL A 151 -3.27 -5.94 11.43
C VAL A 151 -3.47 -6.46 12.86
N ASP A 152 -3.59 -5.58 13.86
CA ASP A 152 -3.79 -5.98 15.27
C ASP A 152 -4.66 -5.01 16.11
N SER A 153 -5.45 -4.12 15.48
CA SER A 153 -6.55 -3.35 16.13
C SER A 153 -7.34 -2.52 15.09
N GLU A 154 -8.24 -1.62 15.53
CA GLU A 154 -8.91 -0.56 14.73
C GLU A 154 -7.96 0.30 13.85
N ALA A 155 -6.64 0.14 14.01
CA ALA A 155 -5.59 0.80 13.24
C ALA A 155 -5.08 -0.01 12.04
N ALA A 156 -5.67 -1.18 11.76
CA ALA A 156 -5.28 -2.03 10.65
C ALA A 156 -5.53 -1.34 9.29
N PRO A 157 -4.68 -1.59 8.27
CA PRO A 157 -4.95 -1.13 6.92
C PRO A 157 -6.31 -1.61 6.42
N SER A 158 -7.18 -0.66 6.04
CA SER A 158 -8.57 -0.92 5.70
C SER A 158 -8.96 -0.29 4.37
N ILE A 159 -9.92 -0.90 3.69
CA ILE A 159 -10.50 -0.41 2.45
C ILE A 159 -11.94 0.02 2.71
N HIS A 160 -12.21 1.31 2.53
CA HIS A 160 -13.56 1.87 2.58
C HIS A 160 -14.14 1.86 1.16
N LEU A 161 -15.23 1.11 0.99
CA LEU A 161 -15.89 0.88 -0.29
C LEU A 161 -17.19 1.68 -0.37
N ASN A 162 -17.44 2.29 -1.53
CA ASN A 162 -18.76 2.79 -1.89
C ASN A 162 -19.46 1.74 -2.75
N LEU A 163 -20.38 0.96 -2.18
CA LEU A 163 -21.16 -0.03 -2.91
C LEU A 163 -22.35 0.65 -3.61
N ALA A 164 -22.68 0.16 -4.80
CA ALA A 164 -23.96 0.46 -5.43
C ALA A 164 -25.12 -0.13 -4.59
N PRO A 165 -26.30 0.52 -4.61
CA PRO A 165 -27.50 0.02 -3.94
C PRO A 165 -27.85 -1.43 -4.30
#